data_AF-D3SPU3-F1
#
_entry.id   AF-D3SPU3-F1
#
_cell.length_a   1.000
_cell.length_b   1.000
_cell.length_c   1.000
_cell.angle_alpha   90.00
_cell.angle_beta   90.00
_cell.angle_gamma   90.00
#
_symmetry.space_group_name_H-M   'P 1'
#
loop_
_entity.id
_entity.type
_entity.pdbx_description
1 polymer ?
#
loop_
_entity_poly.entity_id
_entity_poly.type
_entity_poly.pdbx_seq_one_letter_code
_entity_poly.pdbx_strand_id
1 'polypeptide(L)'
;MSYYAKLRERILTIKGVFFLSPREIWFLKTLEDLGYPFEAVKEGLERFFSYVPPERRPKTPIYFAMKEIEKLKKRISKSSVPVKDWREKFRELVELARTYLKDLKVEEPRKEEEAELILRQLEKEVYKHLWNILPQEEKKDILKKYKAFKNDEEVFRLMVKGELKRRFGLKTFSLYVEEYNF
;
A
#
# COMPACT_ATOMS: atom_id res chain seq x y z
N MET A 1 15.98 -6.31 6.47
CA MET A 1 16.50 -5.05 5.87
C MET A 1 15.33 -4.37 5.18
N SER A 2 14.93 -3.17 5.63
CA SER A 2 13.76 -2.46 5.06
C SER A 2 13.94 -2.25 3.55
N TYR A 3 12.87 -2.49 2.78
CA TYR A 3 12.96 -2.37 1.32
C TYR A 3 13.08 -0.90 0.91
N TYR A 4 12.62 0.04 1.75
CA TYR A 4 12.85 1.47 1.56
C TYR A 4 14.35 1.78 1.43
N ALA A 5 15.20 1.15 2.25
CA ALA A 5 16.65 1.37 2.17
C ALA A 5 17.21 0.98 0.79
N LYS A 6 16.75 -0.14 0.23
CA LYS A 6 17.13 -0.62 -1.10
C LYS A 6 16.62 0.28 -2.23
N LEU A 7 15.39 0.79 -2.12
CA LEU A 7 14.82 1.69 -3.12
C LEU A 7 15.45 3.08 -3.08
N ARG A 8 15.78 3.58 -1.89
CA ARG A 8 16.22 4.96 -1.69
C ARG A 8 17.41 5.30 -2.58
N GLU A 9 18.49 4.52 -2.53
CA GLU A 9 19.70 4.78 -3.33
C GLU A 9 19.39 4.79 -4.82
N ARG A 10 18.59 3.82 -5.29
CA ARG A 10 18.17 3.73 -6.69
C ARG A 10 17.42 4.98 -7.14
N ILE A 11 16.47 5.45 -6.33
CA ILE A 11 15.66 6.64 -6.66
C ILE A 11 16.51 7.91 -6.65
N LEU A 12 17.42 8.06 -5.68
CA LEU A 12 18.35 9.19 -5.63
C LEU A 12 19.18 9.27 -6.91
N THR A 13 19.69 8.14 -7.39
CA THR A 13 20.41 8.05 -8.66
C THR A 13 19.52 8.41 -9.86
N ILE A 14 18.31 7.85 -9.96
CA ILE A 14 17.38 8.14 -11.07
C ILE A 14 17.03 9.64 -11.14
N LYS A 15 16.81 10.26 -9.98
CA LYS A 15 16.45 11.67 -9.87
C LYS A 15 17.65 12.61 -9.96
N GLY A 16 18.88 12.14 -9.74
CA GLY A 16 20.07 12.98 -9.66
C GLY A 16 20.04 13.93 -8.45
N VAL A 17 19.57 13.46 -7.29
CA VAL A 17 19.46 14.27 -6.06
C VAL A 17 20.15 13.59 -4.87
N PHE A 18 20.60 14.37 -3.89
CA PHE A 18 21.24 13.86 -2.68
C PHE A 18 20.27 13.35 -1.62
N PHE A 19 19.04 13.88 -1.61
CA PHE A 19 18.00 13.50 -0.66
C PHE A 19 16.62 13.54 -1.31
N LEU A 20 15.72 12.70 -0.77
CA LEU A 20 14.30 12.74 -1.08
C LEU A 20 13.62 13.77 -0.19
N SER A 21 12.60 14.44 -0.71
CA SER A 21 11.78 15.32 0.13
C SER A 21 11.03 14.50 1.19
N PRO A 22 10.64 15.10 2.34
CA PRO A 22 9.89 14.41 3.38
C PRO A 22 8.61 13.71 2.87
N ARG A 23 7.96 14.31 1.87
CA ARG A 23 6.75 13.76 1.22
C ARG A 23 7.04 12.49 0.44
N GLU A 24 8.15 12.46 -0.29
CA GLU A 24 8.57 11.28 -1.05
C GLU A 24 9.00 10.15 -0.11
N ILE A 25 9.67 10.47 1.01
CA ILE A 25 9.98 9.50 2.06
C ILE A 25 8.70 8.91 2.65
N TRP A 26 7.72 9.75 3.00
CA TRP A 26 6.43 9.30 3.53
C TRP A 26 5.67 8.42 2.55
N PHE A 27 5.71 8.75 1.26
CA PHE A 27 5.08 7.94 0.22
C PHE A 27 5.70 6.53 0.16
N LEU A 28 7.03 6.43 0.10
CA LEU A 28 7.71 5.12 0.06
C LEU A 28 7.45 4.30 1.33
N LYS A 29 7.53 4.91 2.51
CA LYS A 29 7.21 4.25 3.76
C LYS A 29 5.77 3.77 3.80
N THR A 30 4.83 4.57 3.27
CA THR A 30 3.43 4.16 3.18
C THR A 30 3.23 2.97 2.25
N LEU A 31 3.92 2.92 1.11
CA LEU A 31 3.90 1.74 0.25
C LEU A 31 4.45 0.51 1.00
N GLU A 32 5.45 0.70 1.87
CA GLU A 32 6.07 -0.37 2.66
C GLU A 32 5.13 -0.89 3.70
N ASP A 33 4.58 0.02 4.48
CA ASP A 33 3.58 -0.29 5.48
C ASP A 33 2.38 -0.98 4.82
N LEU A 34 1.94 -0.57 3.63
CA LEU A 34 0.80 -1.21 2.94
C LEU A 34 1.15 -2.52 2.20
N GLY A 35 2.38 -3.02 2.32
CA GLY A 35 2.77 -4.31 1.74
C GLY A 35 2.85 -4.30 0.22
N TYR A 36 3.16 -3.16 -0.41
CA TYR A 36 3.36 -3.13 -1.86
C TYR A 36 4.58 -3.99 -2.23
N PRO A 37 4.47 -4.86 -3.26
CA PRO A 37 5.60 -5.68 -3.69
C PRO A 37 6.78 -4.81 -4.13
N PHE A 38 7.98 -5.12 -3.61
CA PHE A 38 9.19 -4.35 -3.90
C PHE A 38 9.43 -4.17 -5.41
N GLU A 39 9.33 -5.25 -6.20
CA GLU A 39 9.53 -5.18 -7.65
C GLU A 39 8.49 -4.30 -8.35
N ALA A 40 7.24 -4.30 -7.87
CA ALA A 40 6.20 -3.43 -8.42
C ALA A 40 6.55 -1.94 -8.22
N VAL A 41 7.04 -1.60 -7.02
CA VAL A 41 7.42 -0.22 -6.68
C VAL A 41 8.66 0.20 -7.46
N LYS A 42 9.69 -0.65 -7.46
CA LYS A 42 10.96 -0.42 -8.16
C LYS A 42 10.74 -0.20 -9.66
N GLU A 43 10.11 -1.15 -10.33
CA GLU A 43 9.89 -1.08 -11.77
C GLU A 43 8.90 0.04 -12.12
N GLY A 44 7.90 0.31 -11.28
CA GLY A 44 6.96 1.41 -11.48
C GLY A 44 7.63 2.77 -11.48
N LEU A 45 8.57 2.99 -10.55
CA LEU A 45 9.38 4.20 -10.49
C LEU A 45 10.32 4.31 -11.70
N GLU A 46 11.01 3.23 -12.06
CA GLU A 46 11.92 3.22 -13.21
C GLU A 46 11.18 3.52 -14.53
N ARG A 47 10.02 2.89 -14.73
CA ARG A 47 9.16 3.16 -15.89
C ARG A 47 8.65 4.59 -15.90
N PHE A 48 8.19 5.11 -14.77
CA PHE A 48 7.72 6.49 -14.72
C PHE A 48 8.83 7.48 -15.11
N PHE A 49 10.02 7.34 -14.52
CA PHE A 49 11.14 8.25 -14.77
C PHE A 49 11.82 8.06 -16.13
N SER A 50 11.62 6.94 -16.82
CA SER A 50 12.10 6.78 -18.20
C SER A 50 11.39 7.74 -19.16
N TYR A 51 10.14 8.11 -18.86
CA TYR A 51 9.37 9.11 -19.62
C TYR A 51 9.62 10.56 -19.17
N VAL A 52 10.34 10.78 -18.06
CA VAL A 52 10.64 12.11 -17.54
C VAL A 52 12.02 12.55 -18.03
N PRO A 53 12.13 13.72 -18.72
CA PRO A 53 13.42 14.26 -19.13
C PRO A 53 14.38 14.45 -17.95
N PRO A 54 15.69 14.11 -18.08
CA PRO A 54 16.67 14.16 -16.99
C PRO A 54 16.65 15.46 -16.18
N GLU A 55 16.55 16.61 -16.84
CA GLU A 55 16.54 17.94 -16.25
C GLU A 55 15.32 18.23 -15.37
N ARG A 56 14.22 17.49 -15.57
CA ARG A 56 12.99 17.62 -14.78
C ARG A 56 12.95 16.65 -13.59
N ARG A 57 13.66 15.52 -13.66
CA ARG A 57 13.62 14.44 -12.64
C ARG A 57 13.87 14.90 -11.20
N PRO A 58 14.83 15.82 -10.91
CA PRO A 58 15.05 16.28 -9.54
C PRO A 58 13.78 16.85 -8.88
N LYS A 59 13.01 17.63 -9.66
CA LYS A 59 11.81 18.33 -9.19
C LYS A 59 10.54 17.49 -9.30
N THR A 60 10.53 16.46 -10.15
CA THR A 60 9.36 15.58 -10.33
C THR A 60 9.16 14.68 -9.11
N PRO A 61 8.03 14.78 -8.38
CA PRO A 61 7.79 13.94 -7.22
C PRO A 61 7.57 12.47 -7.58
N ILE A 62 8.15 11.56 -6.79
CA ILE A 62 8.03 10.11 -7.06
C ILE A 62 6.61 9.56 -6.93
N TYR A 63 5.74 10.21 -6.16
CA TYR A 63 4.36 9.72 -5.96
C TYR A 63 3.50 9.85 -7.22
N PHE A 64 3.96 10.58 -8.25
CA PHE A 64 3.33 10.55 -9.57
C PHE A 64 3.48 9.20 -10.30
N ALA A 65 4.40 8.34 -9.85
CA ALA A 65 4.52 6.98 -10.36
C ALA A 65 3.41 6.03 -9.88
N MET A 66 2.49 6.48 -9.00
CA MET A 66 1.49 5.62 -8.35
C MET A 66 0.71 4.77 -9.36
N LYS A 67 0.30 5.36 -10.49
CA LYS A 67 -0.45 4.65 -11.53
C LYS A 67 0.34 3.48 -12.15
N GLU A 68 1.65 3.66 -12.38
CA GLU A 68 2.50 2.60 -12.90
C GLU A 68 2.74 1.51 -11.84
N ILE A 69 2.92 1.91 -10.58
CA ILE A 69 3.07 1.00 -9.45
C ILE A 69 1.81 0.13 -9.30
N GLU A 70 0.61 0.70 -9.35
CA GLU A 70 -0.66 -0.03 -9.28
C GLU A 70 -0.83 -1.03 -10.42
N LYS A 71 -0.48 -0.62 -11.64
CA LYS A 71 -0.55 -1.47 -12.82
C LYS A 71 0.36 -2.70 -12.67
N LEU A 72 1.57 -2.51 -12.17
CA LEU A 72 2.54 -3.58 -11.94
C LEU A 72 2.14 -4.47 -10.77
N LYS A 73 1.66 -3.90 -9.66
CA LYS A 73 1.13 -4.64 -8.52
C LYS A 73 0.03 -5.61 -8.97
N LYS A 74 -0.94 -5.12 -9.74
CA LYS A 74 -2.03 -5.96 -10.29
C LYS A 74 -1.52 -7.08 -11.19
N ARG A 75 -0.45 -6.84 -11.96
CA ARG A 75 0.18 -7.87 -12.81
C ARG A 75 0.87 -8.92 -11.96
N ILE A 76 1.67 -8.51 -10.98
CA ILE A 76 2.40 -9.41 -10.09
C ILE A 76 1.43 -10.30 -9.29
N SER A 77 0.34 -9.74 -8.76
CA SER A 77 -0.69 -10.54 -8.08
C SER A 77 -1.43 -11.54 -8.99
N LYS A 78 -1.35 -11.41 -10.32
CA LYS A 78 -1.93 -12.38 -11.27
C LYS A 78 -0.93 -13.45 -11.70
N SER A 79 0.35 -13.18 -11.54
CA SER A 79 1.46 -14.07 -11.90
C SER A 79 2.14 -14.67 -10.67
N SER A 80 1.56 -14.48 -9.48
CA SER A 80 2.08 -15.02 -8.24
C SER A 80 2.01 -16.54 -8.24
N VAL A 81 3.06 -17.17 -7.70
CA VAL A 81 3.11 -18.61 -7.46
C VAL A 81 1.98 -18.97 -6.48
N PRO A 82 1.26 -20.09 -6.70
CA PRO A 82 0.21 -20.54 -5.78
C PRO A 82 0.73 -20.59 -4.34
N VAL A 83 -0.04 -20.02 -3.43
CA VAL A 83 0.34 -20.00 -2.02
C VAL A 83 0.01 -21.37 -1.43
N LYS A 84 1.05 -22.11 -1.03
CA LYS A 84 0.89 -23.36 -0.29
C LYS A 84 0.14 -23.00 1.00
N ASP A 85 -1.04 -23.60 1.20
CA ASP A 85 -1.93 -23.37 2.34
C ASP A 85 -2.68 -22.01 2.37
N TRP A 86 -2.99 -21.45 1.19
CA TRP A 86 -3.76 -20.21 1.07
C TRP A 86 -5.09 -20.21 1.84
N ARG A 87 -5.72 -21.37 2.07
CA ARG A 87 -6.96 -21.50 2.84
C ARG A 87 -6.76 -21.17 4.32
N GLU A 88 -5.66 -21.60 4.92
CA GLU A 88 -5.33 -21.31 6.31
C GLU A 88 -5.06 -19.81 6.47
N LYS A 89 -4.20 -19.25 5.62
CA LYS A 89 -3.94 -17.80 5.57
C LYS A 89 -5.21 -16.98 5.36
N PHE A 90 -6.10 -17.42 4.47
CA PHE A 90 -7.40 -16.78 4.26
C PHE A 90 -8.22 -16.74 5.55
N ARG A 91 -8.35 -17.88 6.25
CA ARG A 91 -9.11 -17.95 7.52
C ARG A 91 -8.53 -17.04 8.59
N GLU A 92 -7.20 -17.03 8.76
CA GLU A 92 -6.54 -16.13 9.71
C GLU A 92 -6.87 -14.65 9.44
N LEU A 93 -6.83 -14.24 8.17
CA LEU A 93 -7.14 -12.87 7.78
C LEU A 93 -8.64 -12.55 7.94
N VAL A 94 -9.54 -13.51 7.71
CA VAL A 94 -10.97 -13.35 7.98
C VAL A 94 -11.24 -13.20 9.48
N GLU A 95 -10.60 -14.01 10.34
CA GLU A 95 -10.70 -13.84 11.79
C GLU A 95 -10.19 -12.48 12.24
N LEU A 96 -9.10 -11.99 11.65
CA LEU A 96 -8.62 -10.63 11.89
C LEU A 96 -9.69 -9.59 11.49
N ALA A 97 -10.34 -9.73 10.33
CA ALA A 97 -11.43 -8.83 9.93
C ALA A 97 -12.59 -8.83 10.94
N ARG A 98 -12.95 -9.99 11.51
CA ARG A 98 -14.02 -10.13 12.50
C ARG A 98 -13.76 -9.36 13.79
N THR A 99 -12.50 -9.12 14.15
CA THR A 99 -12.19 -8.27 15.31
C THR A 99 -12.66 -6.82 15.14
N TYR A 100 -12.84 -6.37 13.90
CA TYR A 100 -13.32 -5.02 13.56
C TYR A 100 -14.77 -4.99 13.08
N LEU A 101 -15.19 -6.00 12.31
CA LEU A 101 -16.51 -6.09 11.71
C LEU A 101 -17.34 -7.15 12.43
N LYS A 102 -18.16 -6.70 13.40
CA LYS A 102 -19.11 -7.58 14.09
C LYS A 102 -20.10 -8.17 13.08
N ASP A 103 -20.42 -9.45 13.25
CA ASP A 103 -21.35 -10.22 12.40
C ASP A 103 -20.92 -10.43 10.94
N LEU A 104 -19.61 -10.33 10.67
CA LEU A 104 -19.07 -10.60 9.34
C LEU A 104 -19.34 -12.05 8.90
N LYS A 105 -20.19 -12.20 7.88
CA LYS A 105 -20.45 -13.46 7.19
C LYS A 105 -19.65 -13.51 5.90
N VAL A 106 -18.69 -14.42 5.85
CA VAL A 106 -17.84 -14.66 4.68
C VAL A 106 -17.97 -16.13 4.30
N GLU A 107 -18.27 -16.38 3.04
CA GLU A 107 -18.31 -17.73 2.49
C GLU A 107 -16.89 -18.25 2.26
N GLU A 108 -16.69 -19.56 2.41
CA GLU A 108 -15.41 -20.19 2.10
C GLU A 108 -15.18 -20.16 0.58
N PRO A 109 -14.11 -19.51 0.10
CA PRO A 109 -13.80 -19.44 -1.33
C PRO A 109 -13.45 -20.81 -1.91
N ARG A 110 -13.79 -21.02 -3.17
CA ARG A 110 -13.52 -22.28 -3.89
C ARG A 110 -12.13 -22.29 -4.50
N LYS A 111 -11.57 -21.12 -4.81
CA LYS A 111 -10.26 -20.93 -5.46
C LYS A 111 -9.49 -19.77 -4.83
N GLU A 112 -8.18 -19.77 -5.03
CA GLU A 112 -7.26 -18.77 -4.46
C GLU A 112 -7.57 -17.34 -4.93
N GLU A 113 -7.93 -17.16 -6.20
CA GLU A 113 -8.25 -15.84 -6.75
C GLU A 113 -9.53 -15.24 -6.13
N GLU A 114 -10.50 -16.10 -5.85
CA GLU A 114 -11.73 -15.72 -5.15
C GLU A 114 -11.43 -15.30 -3.71
N ALA A 115 -10.55 -16.04 -3.03
CA ALA A 115 -10.10 -15.72 -1.68
C ALA A 115 -9.41 -14.34 -1.61
N GLU A 116 -8.50 -14.05 -2.55
CA GLU A 116 -7.87 -12.72 -2.63
C GLU A 116 -8.89 -11.61 -2.91
N LEU A 117 -9.89 -11.86 -3.77
CA LEU A 117 -10.94 -10.87 -4.05
C LEU A 117 -11.77 -10.56 -2.81
N ILE A 118 -12.15 -11.60 -2.04
CA ILE A 118 -12.86 -11.45 -0.77
C ILE A 118 -12.00 -10.65 0.20
N LEU A 119 -10.72 -11.01 0.39
CA LEU A 119 -9.82 -10.29 1.30
C LEU A 119 -9.67 -8.81 0.94
N ARG A 120 -9.60 -8.47 -0.35
CA ARG A 120 -9.57 -7.06 -0.81
C ARG A 120 -10.87 -6.31 -0.50
N GLN A 121 -12.01 -6.98 -0.52
CA GLN A 121 -13.29 -6.37 -0.14
C GLN A 121 -13.34 -6.15 1.37
N LEU A 122 -12.98 -7.16 2.16
CA LEU A 122 -12.87 -7.08 3.61
C LEU A 122 -11.92 -5.97 4.04
N GLU A 123 -10.76 -5.84 3.38
CA GLU A 123 -9.82 -4.76 3.63
C GLU A 123 -10.52 -3.40 3.55
N LYS A 124 -11.24 -3.13 2.46
CA LYS A 124 -11.93 -1.86 2.26
C LYS A 124 -12.99 -1.60 3.33
N GLU A 125 -13.73 -2.64 3.72
CA GLU A 125 -14.74 -2.54 4.77
C GLU A 125 -14.13 -2.26 6.14
N VAL A 126 -13.04 -2.94 6.49
CA VAL A 126 -12.28 -2.70 7.73
C VAL A 126 -11.77 -1.26 7.77
N TYR A 127 -11.08 -0.77 6.73
CA TYR A 127 -10.60 0.61 6.71
C TYR A 127 -11.75 1.63 6.77
N LYS A 128 -12.88 1.35 6.13
CA LYS A 128 -14.07 2.20 6.21
C LYS A 128 -14.64 2.24 7.63
N HIS A 129 -14.74 1.09 8.31
CA HIS A 129 -15.18 1.01 9.69
C HIS A 129 -14.24 1.77 10.62
N LEU A 130 -12.93 1.52 10.51
CA LEU A 130 -11.90 2.20 11.30
C LEU A 130 -11.92 3.71 11.10
N TRP A 131 -12.09 4.18 9.86
CA TRP A 131 -12.29 5.59 9.61
C TRP A 131 -13.54 6.11 10.33
N ASN A 132 -14.67 5.42 10.26
CA ASN A 132 -15.92 5.89 10.83
C ASN A 132 -15.89 6.00 12.36
N ILE A 133 -15.26 5.06 13.06
CA ILE A 133 -15.17 5.06 14.53
C ILE A 133 -14.21 6.13 15.08
N LEU A 134 -13.31 6.68 14.27
CA LEU A 134 -12.39 7.71 14.73
C LEU A 134 -13.13 9.00 15.12
N PRO A 135 -12.72 9.66 16.24
CA PRO A 135 -13.21 10.98 16.60
C PRO A 135 -12.98 12.01 15.48
N GLN A 136 -13.84 13.03 15.41
CA GLN A 136 -13.72 14.07 14.37
C GLN A 136 -12.41 14.84 14.44
N GLU A 137 -11.87 15.08 15.63
CA GLU A 137 -10.58 15.74 15.79
C GLU A 137 -9.43 14.90 15.22
N GLU A 138 -9.42 13.59 15.49
CA GLU A 138 -8.42 12.70 14.89
C GLU A 138 -8.52 12.62 13.36
N LYS A 139 -9.74 12.60 12.82
CA LYS A 139 -9.97 12.68 11.37
C LYS A 139 -9.36 13.96 10.80
N LYS A 140 -9.63 15.12 11.42
CA LYS A 140 -9.05 16.40 11.00
C LYS A 140 -7.54 16.39 11.04
N ASP A 141 -6.94 15.82 12.08
CA ASP A 141 -5.49 15.72 12.21
C ASP A 141 -4.85 14.87 11.13
N ILE A 142 -5.45 13.71 10.80
CA ILE A 142 -4.99 12.86 9.70
C ILE A 142 -5.07 13.61 8.37
N LEU A 143 -6.21 14.27 8.08
CA LEU A 143 -6.39 15.03 6.85
C LEU A 143 -5.42 16.22 6.76
N LYS A 144 -5.14 16.89 7.88
CA LYS A 144 -4.18 17.99 7.96
C LYS A 144 -2.75 17.50 7.71
N LYS A 145 -2.36 16.38 8.32
CA LYS A 145 -1.05 15.74 8.15
C LYS A 145 -0.74 15.44 6.68
N TYR A 146 -1.73 14.96 5.94
CA TYR A 146 -1.58 14.59 4.52
C TYR A 146 -2.07 15.63 3.52
N LYS A 147 -2.42 16.84 3.97
CA LYS A 147 -2.94 17.93 3.12
C LYS A 147 -2.06 18.22 1.91
N ALA A 148 -0.75 17.97 2.00
CA ALA A 148 0.18 18.18 0.89
C ALA A 148 -0.06 17.26 -0.33
N PHE A 149 -0.82 16.17 -0.16
CA PHE A 149 -1.19 15.24 -1.23
C PHE A 149 -2.62 15.49 -1.76
N LYS A 150 -3.38 16.46 -1.22
CA LYS A 150 -4.81 16.65 -1.53
C LYS A 150 -5.16 16.84 -3.02
N ASN A 151 -4.19 17.27 -3.83
CA ASN A 151 -4.37 17.48 -5.27
C ASN A 151 -4.24 16.18 -6.08
N ASP A 152 -3.79 15.11 -5.44
CA ASP A 152 -3.72 13.75 -5.98
C ASP A 152 -4.57 12.86 -5.08
N GLU A 153 -5.84 12.67 -5.47
CA GLU A 153 -6.82 11.98 -4.63
C GLU A 153 -6.46 10.50 -4.38
N GLU A 154 -5.78 9.86 -5.32
CA GLU A 154 -5.34 8.47 -5.20
C GLU A 154 -4.23 8.34 -4.16
N VAL A 155 -3.17 9.16 -4.30
CA VAL A 155 -2.08 9.19 -3.33
C VAL A 155 -2.59 9.66 -1.96
N PHE A 156 -3.47 10.67 -1.90
CA PHE A 156 -4.04 11.14 -0.64
C PHE A 156 -4.78 10.02 0.10
N ARG A 157 -5.65 9.28 -0.58
CA ARG A 157 -6.37 8.13 0.00
C ARG A 157 -5.40 7.03 0.46
N LEU A 158 -4.34 6.77 -0.30
CA LEU A 158 -3.29 5.83 0.08
C LEU A 158 -2.59 6.25 1.38
N MET A 159 -2.24 7.54 1.51
CA MET A 159 -1.58 8.07 2.70
C MET A 159 -2.46 7.97 3.95
N VAL A 160 -3.76 8.27 3.81
CA VAL A 160 -4.75 8.10 4.89
C VAL A 160 -4.87 6.63 5.28
N LYS A 161 -4.96 5.72 4.29
CA LYS A 161 -5.02 4.27 4.53
C LYS A 161 -3.79 3.78 5.30
N GLY A 162 -2.58 4.19 4.89
CA GLY A 162 -1.34 3.83 5.59
C GLY A 162 -1.29 4.32 7.03
N GLU A 163 -1.83 5.51 7.31
CA GLU A 163 -1.93 6.02 8.68
C GLU A 163 -2.89 5.20 9.54
N LEU A 164 -4.06 4.84 9.00
CA LEU A 164 -5.00 3.95 9.69
C LEU A 164 -4.34 2.59 9.96
N LYS A 165 -3.62 2.04 8.98
CA LYS A 165 -2.90 0.77 9.15
C LYS A 165 -1.95 0.82 10.35
N ARG A 166 -1.11 1.86 10.42
CA ARG A 166 -0.14 2.06 11.50
C ARG A 166 -0.81 2.27 12.86
N ARG A 167 -1.84 3.12 12.94
CA ARG A 167 -2.53 3.43 14.20
C ARG A 167 -3.21 2.22 14.82
N PHE A 168 -3.80 1.36 13.99
CA PHE A 168 -4.55 0.19 14.43
C PHE A 168 -3.74 -1.11 14.34
N GLY A 169 -2.45 -1.05 13.99
CA GLY A 169 -1.59 -2.24 13.89
C GLY A 169 -2.13 -3.31 12.94
N LEU A 170 -2.82 -2.91 11.87
CA LEU A 170 -3.47 -3.86 10.97
C LEU A 170 -2.46 -4.64 10.15
N LYS A 171 -2.75 -5.92 9.91
CA LYS A 171 -2.05 -6.69 8.88
C LYS A 171 -2.62 -6.39 7.49
N THR A 172 -1.84 -6.69 6.46
CA THR A 172 -2.27 -6.61 5.06
C THR A 172 -3.21 -7.75 4.73
N PHE A 173 -4.39 -7.42 4.21
CA PHE A 173 -5.40 -8.39 3.78
C PHE A 173 -5.10 -8.84 2.36
N SER A 174 -4.05 -9.66 2.19
CA SER A 174 -3.71 -10.25 0.90
C SER A 174 -3.02 -11.59 1.09
N LEU A 175 -3.34 -12.54 0.21
CA LEU A 175 -2.65 -13.83 0.16
C LEU A 175 -1.22 -13.69 -0.35
N TYR A 176 -0.96 -12.68 -1.19
CA TYR A 176 0.27 -12.53 -1.94
C TYR A 176 1.32 -11.62 -1.28
N VAL A 177 1.00 -11.10 -0.11
CA VAL A 177 1.90 -10.27 0.67
C VAL A 177 2.38 -11.09 1.87
N GLU A 178 3.69 -11.28 1.97
CA GLU A 178 4.34 -11.75 3.19
C GLU A 178 4.72 -10.52 4.01
N GLU A 179 4.17 -10.41 5.23
CA GLU A 179 4.61 -9.38 6.17
C GLU A 179 5.82 -9.90 6.93
N TYR A 180 6.96 -9.24 6.76
CA TYR A 180 8.11 -9.46 7.63
C TYR A 180 7.78 -8.80 8.98
N ASN A 181 7.48 -9.61 10.00
CA ASN A 181 7.47 -9.13 11.37
C ASN A 181 8.90 -8.67 11.70
N PHE A 182 9.08 -7.38 11.97
CA PHE A 182 10.30 -6.82 12.53
C PHE A 182 10.15 -6.65 14.04
#